data_AF-A0A0J9Y7X6-F1
#
_entry.id   AF-A0A0J9Y7X6-F1
#
_cell.length_a   1.000
_cell.length_b   1.000
_cell.length_c   1.000
_cell.angle_alpha   90.00
_cell.angle_beta   90.00
_cell.angle_gamma   90.00
#
_symmetry.space_group_name_H-M   'P 1'
#
loop_
_entity.id
_entity.type
_entity.pdbx_description
1 polymer ?
#
loop_
_entity_poly.entity_id
_entity_poly.type
_entity_poly.pdbx_seq_one_letter_code
_entity_poly.pdbx_strand_id
1 'polypeptide(L)'
;MASSSAASNSSSVNPMRISAAERRKKVFLGQLPDDFLRITTPSPVSVQRQQQQSVVPVYITDPNLVTQQSLLQAQQAFYSFVPPNTRGRLSITVVSAKLVKNYGLVRMDPYCCVRVGNAVFETPKDTNGGKTPKWNRIINSYLPFGVESFYLQIFDEKAFTADECIAWAHIILPNGIFCGEIIDDWYQLSGQQGEGKEGVINLITSFTPV
;
A
#
# COMPACT_ATOMS: atom_id res chain seq x y z
N MET A 1 -81.81 -12.52 -2.38
CA MET A 1 -81.06 -11.78 -3.43
C MET A 1 -79.64 -11.58 -2.93
N ALA A 2 -78.68 -11.64 -3.85
CA ALA A 2 -77.25 -11.82 -3.60
C ALA A 2 -76.56 -10.65 -2.88
N SER A 3 -75.46 -11.03 -2.25
CA SER A 3 -74.39 -10.22 -1.67
C SER A 3 -73.80 -9.18 -2.63
N SER A 4 -73.38 -8.05 -2.07
CA SER A 4 -72.25 -7.28 -2.58
C SER A 4 -71.46 -6.69 -1.42
N SER A 5 -70.20 -7.11 -1.37
CA SER A 5 -69.13 -6.76 -0.43
C SER A 5 -68.43 -5.48 -0.86
N ALA A 6 -68.21 -4.57 0.08
CA ALA A 6 -67.32 -3.43 -0.09
C ALA A 6 -66.07 -3.64 0.76
N ALA A 7 -64.94 -3.86 0.10
CA ALA A 7 -63.59 -3.77 0.68
C ALA A 7 -63.02 -2.39 0.35
N SER A 8 -62.53 -1.69 1.37
CA SER A 8 -61.80 -0.43 1.22
C SER A 8 -60.39 -0.56 1.80
N ASN A 9 -59.45 -0.01 1.04
CA ASN A 9 -58.04 -0.33 1.00
C ASN A 9 -57.20 0.19 2.18
N SER A 10 -56.12 -0.57 2.38
CA SER A 10 -55.00 -0.38 3.28
C SER A 10 -54.24 0.93 3.07
N SER A 11 -53.96 1.61 4.18
CA SER A 11 -52.98 2.69 4.29
C SER A 11 -51.55 2.16 4.21
N SER A 12 -50.79 2.72 3.27
CA SER A 12 -49.38 2.42 3.02
C SER A 12 -48.50 3.00 4.13
N VAL A 13 -47.68 2.15 4.75
CA VAL A 13 -46.77 2.52 5.85
C VAL A 13 -45.44 3.02 5.26
N ASN A 14 -45.12 4.30 5.51
CA ASN A 14 -43.82 4.88 5.16
C ASN A 14 -42.68 4.19 5.91
N PRO A 15 -41.56 3.82 5.26
CA PRO A 15 -40.42 3.21 5.93
C PRO A 15 -39.72 4.24 6.82
N MET A 16 -39.71 3.97 8.13
CA MET A 16 -39.07 4.80 9.15
C MET A 16 -37.61 5.12 8.81
N ARG A 17 -37.28 6.42 8.81
CA ARG A 17 -35.91 6.91 8.83
C ARG A 17 -35.25 6.50 10.14
N ILE A 18 -34.35 5.51 10.07
CA ILE A 18 -33.54 5.08 11.21
C ILE A 18 -32.59 6.22 11.61
N SER A 19 -32.64 6.59 12.89
CA SER A 19 -31.83 7.64 13.50
C SER A 19 -30.34 7.28 13.54
N ALA A 20 -29.46 8.29 13.60
CA ALA A 20 -28.02 8.06 13.75
C ALA A 20 -27.69 7.24 15.01
N ALA A 21 -28.47 7.41 16.09
CA ALA A 21 -28.32 6.65 17.33
C ALA A 21 -28.59 5.14 17.13
N GLU A 22 -29.61 4.78 16.37
CA GLU A 22 -29.91 3.38 16.05
C GLU A 22 -28.88 2.76 15.12
N ARG A 23 -28.35 3.52 14.15
CA ARG A 23 -27.22 3.06 13.32
C ARG A 23 -26.00 2.76 14.17
N ARG A 24 -25.68 3.64 15.14
CA ARG A 24 -24.57 3.42 16.08
C ARG A 24 -24.76 2.12 16.88
N LYS A 25 -25.97 1.84 17.39
CA LYS A 25 -26.26 0.58 18.10
C LYS A 25 -26.07 -0.67 17.25
N LYS A 26 -26.32 -0.60 15.93
CA LYS A 26 -26.11 -1.74 15.01
C LYS A 26 -24.63 -1.98 14.68
N VAL A 27 -23.79 -0.95 14.73
CA VAL A 27 -22.37 -1.03 14.35
C VAL A 27 -21.45 -1.26 15.56
N PHE A 28 -21.88 -0.89 16.76
CA PHE A 28 -21.08 -1.07 17.98
C PHE A 28 -21.11 -2.53 18.43
N LEU A 29 -20.08 -3.31 18.05
CA LEU A 29 -19.96 -4.74 18.34
C LEU A 29 -19.63 -5.09 19.81
N GLY A 30 -19.58 -4.10 20.70
CA GLY A 30 -19.20 -4.27 22.10
C GLY A 30 -18.22 -3.18 22.54
N GLN A 31 -17.70 -3.30 23.77
CA GLN A 31 -16.65 -2.40 24.22
C GLN A 31 -15.37 -2.62 23.40
N LEU A 32 -14.77 -1.51 22.98
CA LEU A 32 -13.52 -1.52 22.25
C LEU A 32 -12.40 -2.03 23.19
N PRO A 33 -11.60 -3.03 22.79
CA PRO A 33 -10.46 -3.47 23.59
C PRO A 33 -9.53 -2.31 23.95
N ASP A 34 -8.90 -2.37 25.12
CA ASP A 34 -8.04 -1.29 25.63
C ASP A 34 -6.82 -1.02 24.74
N ASP A 35 -6.44 -1.97 23.90
CA ASP A 35 -5.31 -1.92 22.97
C ASP A 35 -5.74 -1.68 21.51
N PHE A 36 -7.02 -1.40 21.23
CA PHE A 36 -7.48 -1.20 19.87
C PHE A 36 -6.81 0.01 19.19
N LEU A 37 -6.19 -0.23 18.02
CA LEU A 37 -5.33 0.73 17.30
C LEU A 37 -4.14 1.28 18.11
N ARG A 38 -3.86 0.74 19.30
CA ARG A 38 -2.67 1.08 20.04
C ARG A 38 -1.55 0.19 19.54
N ILE A 39 -0.50 0.81 19.04
CA ILE A 39 0.76 0.11 18.80
C ILE A 39 1.21 -0.36 20.18
N THR A 40 1.26 -1.67 20.41
CA THR A 40 1.87 -2.22 21.62
C THR A 40 3.32 -1.73 21.62
N THR A 41 3.60 -0.66 22.35
CA THR A 41 4.96 -0.31 22.69
C THR A 41 5.50 -1.53 23.41
N PRO A 42 6.62 -2.15 22.95
CA PRO A 42 7.24 -3.22 23.71
C PRO A 42 7.56 -2.62 25.08
N SER A 43 6.76 -2.97 26.08
CA SER A 43 7.09 -2.67 27.45
C SER A 43 8.41 -3.42 27.67
N PRO A 44 9.50 -2.78 28.11
CA PRO A 44 10.69 -3.53 28.48
C PRO A 44 10.22 -4.53 29.52
N VAL A 45 10.28 -5.80 29.13
CA VAL A 45 9.89 -6.94 29.95
C VAL A 45 10.49 -6.68 31.31
N SER A 46 9.65 -6.58 32.34
CA SER A 46 10.10 -6.71 33.72
C SER A 46 10.64 -8.12 33.83
N VAL A 47 11.93 -8.28 33.50
CA VAL A 47 12.66 -9.52 33.68
C VAL A 47 12.79 -9.70 35.19
N GLN A 48 11.75 -10.27 35.78
CA GLN A 48 11.81 -10.79 37.13
C GLN A 48 12.71 -12.03 37.07
N ARG A 49 14.00 -11.75 37.31
CA ARG A 49 15.05 -12.61 37.86
C ARG A 49 14.78 -14.11 37.77
N GLN A 50 15.53 -14.80 36.90
CA GLN A 50 16.32 -15.96 37.32
C GLN A 50 17.45 -16.26 36.33
N GLN A 51 18.68 -16.14 36.87
CA GLN A 51 19.95 -16.79 36.51
C GLN A 51 20.76 -16.31 35.28
N GLN A 52 21.67 -15.38 35.61
CA GLN A 52 23.12 -15.41 35.31
C GLN A 52 23.57 -15.64 33.87
N GLN A 53 23.85 -14.53 33.18
CA GLN A 53 25.13 -14.37 32.48
C GLN A 53 25.51 -12.88 32.44
N SER A 54 26.71 -12.62 32.95
CA SER A 54 27.24 -11.31 33.32
C SER A 54 27.51 -10.45 32.09
N VAL A 55 26.60 -9.54 31.75
CA VAL A 55 26.95 -8.35 30.97
C VAL A 55 26.79 -7.16 31.90
N VAL A 56 27.91 -6.62 32.36
CA VAL A 56 27.97 -5.40 33.17
C VAL A 56 27.26 -4.27 32.42
N PRO A 57 26.12 -3.74 32.91
CA PRO A 57 25.50 -2.59 32.29
C PRO A 57 26.38 -1.36 32.57
N VAL A 58 26.87 -0.73 31.51
CA VAL A 58 27.54 0.56 31.60
C VAL A 58 26.47 1.61 31.91
N TYR A 59 26.40 2.04 33.16
CA TYR A 59 25.57 3.18 33.54
C TYR A 59 26.24 4.45 33.06
N ILE A 60 25.73 5.03 31.98
CA ILE A 60 26.13 6.38 31.58
C ILE A 60 25.40 7.35 32.50
N THR A 61 26.15 7.97 33.41
CA THR A 61 25.62 8.91 34.42
C THR A 61 25.41 10.32 33.87
N ASP A 62 25.95 10.64 32.70
CA ASP A 62 25.84 11.97 32.11
C ASP A 62 24.48 12.17 31.42
N PRO A 63 23.64 13.11 31.87
CA PRO A 63 22.29 13.31 31.34
C PRO A 63 22.28 13.72 29.85
N ASN A 64 23.33 14.39 29.37
CA ASN A 64 23.49 14.72 27.95
C ASN A 64 23.77 13.48 27.09
N LEU A 65 24.60 12.54 27.56
CA LEU A 65 24.84 11.30 26.81
C LEU A 65 23.62 10.38 26.82
N VAL A 66 22.88 10.30 27.94
CA VAL A 66 21.62 9.55 28.02
C VAL A 66 20.60 10.08 27.00
N THR A 67 20.48 11.40 26.87
CA THR A 67 19.57 12.04 25.90
C THR A 67 20.01 11.79 24.46
N GLN A 68 21.31 11.86 24.17
CA GLN A 68 21.83 11.55 22.84
C GLN A 68 21.61 10.08 22.47
N GLN A 69 21.80 9.17 23.41
CA GLN A 69 21.61 7.74 23.20
C GLN A 69 20.13 7.37 23.03
N SER A 70 19.22 7.99 23.80
CA SER A 70 17.79 7.80 23.62
C SER A 70 17.30 8.36 22.29
N LEU A 71 17.86 9.49 21.81
CA LEU A 71 17.57 10.02 20.48
C LEU A 71 18.04 9.06 19.37
N LEU A 72 19.26 8.53 19.47
CA LEU A 72 19.79 7.53 18.52
C LEU A 72 18.95 6.25 18.52
N GLN A 73 18.54 5.77 19.69
CA GLN A 73 17.72 4.57 19.82
C GLN A 73 16.29 4.81 19.33
N ALA A 74 15.72 5.99 19.55
CA ALA A 74 14.42 6.39 19.00
C ALA A 74 14.47 6.52 17.46
N GLN A 75 15.55 7.07 16.91
CA GLN A 75 15.77 7.11 15.47
C GLN A 75 15.87 5.69 14.90
N GLN A 76 16.66 4.80 15.51
CA GLN A 76 16.74 3.40 15.10
C GLN A 76 15.40 2.67 15.22
N ALA A 77 14.63 2.90 16.28
CA ALA A 77 13.30 2.31 16.47
C ALA A 77 12.31 2.79 15.38
N PHE A 78 12.40 4.06 14.95
CA PHE A 78 11.59 4.59 13.85
C PHE A 78 11.92 3.92 12.51
N TYR A 79 13.20 3.66 12.24
CA TYR A 79 13.65 2.92 11.05
C TYR A 79 13.46 1.40 11.14
N SER A 80 13.21 0.87 12.34
CA SER A 80 13.00 -0.57 12.60
C SER A 80 11.53 -0.96 12.65
N PHE A 81 10.60 -0.04 12.44
CA PHE A 81 9.19 -0.39 12.40
C PHE A 81 8.87 -1.20 11.15
N VAL A 82 8.77 -2.51 11.35
CA VAL A 82 8.20 -3.46 10.39
C VAL A 82 6.71 -3.57 10.71
N PRO A 83 5.81 -3.25 9.77
CA PRO A 83 4.37 -3.44 9.99
C PRO A 83 4.07 -4.90 10.39
N PRO A 84 3.09 -5.14 11.28
CA PRO A 84 2.65 -6.49 11.58
C PRO A 84 2.28 -7.26 10.30
N ASN A 85 2.45 -8.59 10.31
CA ASN A 85 2.14 -9.45 9.17
C ASN A 85 2.95 -9.13 7.89
N THR A 86 4.18 -8.63 8.03
CA THR A 86 5.11 -8.39 6.92
C THR A 86 5.94 -9.65 6.64
N ARG A 87 5.93 -10.12 5.38
CA ARG A 87 6.78 -11.19 4.87
C ARG A 87 8.22 -10.69 4.68
N GLY A 88 8.39 -9.48 4.19
CA GLY A 88 9.69 -8.83 3.99
C GLY A 88 9.58 -7.51 3.24
N ARG A 89 10.71 -7.05 2.70
CA ARG A 89 10.83 -5.84 1.89
C ARG A 89 10.93 -6.21 0.41
N LEU A 90 10.01 -5.70 -0.38
CA LEU A 90 10.03 -5.77 -1.84
C LEU A 90 10.65 -4.48 -2.38
N SER A 91 11.72 -4.61 -3.15
CA SER A 91 12.31 -3.52 -3.92
C SER A 91 11.85 -3.63 -5.36
N ILE A 92 11.27 -2.55 -5.88
CA ILE A 92 10.80 -2.46 -7.28
C ILE A 92 11.48 -1.25 -7.91
N THR A 93 12.40 -1.50 -8.83
CA THR A 93 12.99 -0.45 -9.66
C THR A 93 12.16 -0.29 -10.91
N VAL A 94 11.48 0.84 -11.04
CA VAL A 94 10.75 1.24 -12.24
C VAL A 94 11.76 1.92 -13.18
N VAL A 95 12.23 1.19 -14.18
CA VAL A 95 13.34 1.65 -15.04
C VAL A 95 12.81 2.55 -16.16
N SER A 96 12.07 1.96 -17.10
CA SER A 96 11.55 2.64 -18.28
C SER A 96 10.39 1.87 -18.92
N ALA A 97 9.62 2.54 -19.77
CA ALA A 97 8.60 1.89 -20.60
C ALA A 97 8.79 2.20 -22.09
N LYS A 98 8.18 1.36 -22.93
CA LYS A 98 8.01 1.58 -24.37
C LYS A 98 6.51 1.43 -24.67
N LEU A 99 5.84 2.56 -24.85
CA LEU A 99 4.41 2.64 -25.14
C LEU A 99 4.17 2.66 -26.65
N VAL A 100 3.05 2.09 -27.08
CA VAL A 100 2.69 2.05 -28.50
C VAL A 100 2.10 3.37 -28.99
N LYS A 101 1.37 4.08 -28.12
CA LYS A 101 0.63 5.30 -28.44
C LYS A 101 1.07 6.47 -27.57
N ASN A 102 1.07 7.66 -28.17
CA ASN A 102 1.18 8.92 -27.42
C ASN A 102 -0.24 9.44 -27.18
N TYR A 103 -0.62 9.60 -25.91
CA TYR A 103 -1.92 10.10 -25.48
C TYR A 103 -1.92 11.62 -25.25
N GLY A 104 -0.75 12.24 -25.30
CA GLY A 104 -0.59 13.69 -25.29
C GLY A 104 -0.98 14.32 -26.62
N LEU A 105 -1.72 15.43 -26.58
CA LEU A 105 -1.98 16.24 -27.79
C LEU A 105 -0.71 16.95 -28.29
N VAL A 106 0.08 17.48 -27.36
CA VAL A 106 1.35 18.19 -27.65
C VAL A 106 2.53 17.51 -26.94
N ARG A 107 2.32 17.12 -25.68
CA ARG A 107 3.29 16.45 -24.83
C ARG A 107 2.59 15.40 -23.96
N MET A 108 3.35 14.41 -23.52
CA MET A 108 2.93 13.39 -22.56
C MET A 108 4.01 13.27 -21.50
N ASP A 109 3.61 13.44 -20.23
CA ASP A 109 4.45 13.57 -19.05
C ASP A 109 4.20 12.37 -18.10
N PRO A 110 4.64 11.15 -18.46
CA PRO A 110 4.15 9.96 -17.79
C PRO A 110 4.81 9.70 -16.43
N TYR A 111 4.04 9.19 -15.47
CA TYR A 111 4.52 8.69 -14.18
C TYR A 111 3.88 7.34 -13.84
N CYS A 112 4.53 6.56 -13.00
CA CYS A 112 4.00 5.27 -12.54
C CYS A 112 3.43 5.38 -11.13
N CYS A 113 2.26 4.77 -10.93
CA CYS A 113 1.65 4.51 -9.63
C CYS A 113 1.72 3.00 -9.36
N VAL A 114 2.39 2.59 -8.29
CA VAL A 114 2.63 1.19 -7.91
C VAL A 114 1.93 0.89 -6.61
N ARG A 115 1.06 -0.13 -6.61
CA ARG A 115 0.33 -0.59 -5.43
C ARG A 115 0.80 -1.99 -5.00
N VAL A 116 1.28 -2.09 -3.78
CA VAL A 116 1.69 -3.34 -3.12
C VAL A 116 0.79 -3.55 -1.89
N GLY A 117 -0.11 -4.54 -1.94
CA GLY A 117 -1.15 -4.68 -0.92
C GLY A 117 -1.99 -3.40 -0.79
N ASN A 118 -1.94 -2.77 0.38
CA ASN A 118 -2.64 -1.51 0.68
C ASN A 118 -1.78 -0.25 0.48
N ALA A 119 -0.48 -0.41 0.24
CA ALA A 119 0.43 0.71 0.07
C ALA A 119 0.51 1.13 -1.40
N VAL A 120 0.56 2.45 -1.64
CA VAL A 120 0.66 3.05 -2.97
C VAL A 120 1.87 3.97 -3.00
N PHE A 121 2.63 3.89 -4.08
CA PHE A 121 3.86 4.64 -4.30
C PHE A 121 3.84 5.23 -5.71
N GLU A 122 4.50 6.37 -5.89
CA GLU A 122 4.56 7.05 -7.18
C GLU A 122 6.00 7.36 -7.57
N THR A 123 6.26 7.32 -8.87
CA THR A 123 7.48 7.89 -9.44
C THR A 123 7.27 9.38 -9.69
N PRO A 124 8.35 10.18 -9.77
CA PRO A 124 8.28 11.44 -10.49
C PRO A 124 7.78 11.20 -11.91
N LYS A 125 7.17 12.22 -12.53
CA LYS A 125 6.91 12.20 -13.97
C LYS A 125 8.19 12.33 -14.77
N ASP A 126 8.21 11.68 -15.93
CA ASP A 126 9.20 11.95 -16.96
C ASP A 126 8.67 13.06 -17.87
N THR A 127 9.18 14.28 -17.68
CA THR A 127 8.68 15.45 -18.44
C THR A 127 8.97 15.27 -19.92
N ASN A 128 7.93 15.28 -20.73
CA ASN A 128 7.95 14.99 -22.16
C ASN A 128 8.56 13.62 -22.50
N GLY A 129 8.44 12.64 -21.59
CA GLY A 129 8.92 11.27 -21.82
C GLY A 129 8.24 10.57 -22.99
N GLY A 130 7.02 11.01 -23.34
CA GLY A 130 6.30 10.52 -24.50
C GLY A 130 6.15 9.00 -24.48
N LYS A 131 6.41 8.36 -25.63
CA LYS A 131 6.28 6.90 -25.77
C LYS A 131 7.42 6.11 -25.12
N THR A 132 8.48 6.75 -24.68
CA THR A 132 9.69 6.06 -24.17
C THR A 132 10.15 6.63 -22.84
N PRO A 133 9.27 6.66 -21.80
CA PRO A 133 9.61 7.31 -20.56
C PRO A 133 10.62 6.54 -19.72
N LYS A 134 11.39 7.26 -18.92
CA LYS A 134 12.43 6.74 -18.04
C LYS A 134 12.30 7.34 -16.65
N TRP A 135 12.26 6.49 -15.63
CA TRP A 135 12.11 6.93 -14.25
C TRP A 135 13.32 6.56 -13.39
N ASN A 136 13.91 5.39 -13.60
CA ASN A 136 14.99 4.85 -12.77
C ASN A 136 14.71 5.00 -11.27
N ARG A 137 13.46 4.76 -10.87
CA ARG A 137 12.99 5.01 -9.51
C ARG A 137 12.88 3.71 -8.73
N ILE A 138 13.57 3.64 -7.60
CA ILE A 138 13.43 2.55 -6.65
C ILE A 138 12.26 2.83 -5.72
N ILE A 139 11.34 1.88 -5.63
CA ILE A 139 10.23 1.83 -4.69
C ILE A 139 10.52 0.73 -3.69
N ASN A 140 10.67 1.09 -2.42
CA ASN A 140 10.84 0.14 -1.33
C ASN A 140 9.51 -0.01 -0.61
N SER A 141 8.96 -1.23 -0.61
CA SER A 141 7.67 -1.53 0.00
C SER A 141 7.78 -2.70 0.97
N TYR A 142 6.98 -2.69 2.04
CA TYR A 142 6.75 -3.87 2.85
C TYR A 142 5.74 -4.77 2.14
N LEU A 143 6.08 -6.05 2.02
CA LEU A 143 5.25 -7.07 1.38
C LEU A 143 4.52 -7.88 2.45
N PRO A 144 3.18 -7.75 2.58
CA PRO A 144 2.43 -8.53 3.57
C PRO A 144 2.37 -10.02 3.21
N PHE A 145 2.17 -10.89 4.19
CA PHE A 145 1.86 -12.29 3.92
C PHE A 145 0.57 -12.43 3.09
N GLY A 146 0.58 -13.35 2.13
CA GLY A 146 -0.53 -13.59 1.19
C GLY A 146 -0.60 -12.62 0.01
N VAL A 147 0.25 -11.59 -0.04
CA VAL A 147 0.38 -10.70 -1.19
C VAL A 147 1.46 -11.24 -2.13
N GLU A 148 1.03 -11.81 -3.25
CA GLU A 148 1.90 -12.44 -4.27
C GLU A 148 1.97 -11.63 -5.58
N SER A 149 1.47 -10.41 -5.59
CA SER A 149 1.48 -9.55 -6.77
C SER A 149 1.44 -8.07 -6.39
N PHE A 150 1.82 -7.22 -7.34
CA PHE A 150 1.60 -5.79 -7.25
C PHE A 150 0.95 -5.29 -8.53
N TYR A 151 0.29 -4.14 -8.43
CA TYR A 151 -0.36 -3.49 -9.56
C TYR A 151 0.42 -2.24 -9.94
N LEU A 152 0.62 -2.04 -11.23
CA LEU A 152 1.30 -0.86 -11.77
C LEU A 152 0.36 -0.16 -12.74
N GLN A 153 0.24 1.15 -12.61
CA GLN A 153 -0.46 2.02 -13.54
C GLN A 153 0.50 3.09 -14.03
N ILE A 154 0.37 3.48 -15.30
CA ILE A 154 1.07 4.60 -15.90
C ILE A 154 0.03 5.66 -16.21
N PHE A 155 0.26 6.85 -15.66
CA PHE A 155 -0.57 8.02 -15.88
C PHE A 155 0.16 9.02 -16.76
N ASP A 156 -0.58 9.81 -17.53
CA ASP A 156 -0.10 11.04 -18.17
C ASP A 156 -0.53 12.24 -17.31
N GLU A 157 0.43 12.97 -16.75
CA GLU A 157 0.15 14.15 -15.94
C GLU A 157 -0.39 15.29 -16.82
N LYS A 158 -1.50 15.90 -16.41
CA LYS A 158 -2.12 17.02 -17.12
C LYS A 158 -2.08 18.29 -16.29
N ALA A 159 -1.86 19.43 -16.95
CA ALA A 159 -1.75 20.73 -16.27
C ALA A 159 -3.10 21.29 -15.78
N PHE A 160 -4.20 20.99 -16.47
CA PHE A 160 -5.51 21.64 -16.24
C PHE A 160 -6.69 20.67 -16.14
N THR A 161 -6.46 19.38 -16.33
CA THR A 161 -7.47 18.33 -16.21
C THR A 161 -6.96 17.27 -15.25
N ALA A 162 -7.82 16.33 -14.86
CA ALA A 162 -7.37 15.14 -14.16
C ALA A 162 -6.37 14.36 -15.02
N ASP A 163 -5.42 13.71 -14.35
CA ASP A 163 -4.46 12.82 -14.99
C ASP A 163 -5.18 11.62 -15.61
N GLU A 164 -4.67 11.17 -16.74
CA GLU A 164 -5.25 10.06 -17.50
C GLU A 164 -4.42 8.79 -17.27
N CYS A 165 -5.06 7.69 -16.86
CA CYS A 165 -4.40 6.38 -16.85
C CYS A 165 -4.27 5.87 -18.29
N ILE A 166 -3.04 5.79 -18.79
CA ILE A 166 -2.74 5.45 -20.18
C ILE A 166 -2.32 4.00 -20.37
N ALA A 167 -1.81 3.35 -19.32
CA ALA A 167 -1.41 1.94 -19.35
C ALA A 167 -1.41 1.33 -17.94
N TRP A 168 -1.48 0.00 -17.84
CA TRP A 168 -1.41 -0.72 -16.56
C TRP A 168 -0.91 -2.15 -16.73
N ALA A 169 -0.43 -2.74 -15.64
CA ALA A 169 -0.05 -4.14 -15.55
C ALA A 169 -0.34 -4.69 -14.15
N HIS A 170 -0.72 -5.97 -14.11
CA HIS A 170 -0.77 -6.76 -12.89
C HIS A 170 0.41 -7.73 -12.90
N ILE A 171 1.37 -7.54 -12.00
CA ILE A 171 2.61 -8.30 -11.97
C ILE A 171 2.55 -9.31 -10.83
N ILE A 172 2.54 -10.59 -11.18
CA ILE A 172 2.69 -11.70 -10.23
C ILE A 172 4.17 -11.84 -9.90
N LEU A 173 4.48 -11.88 -8.61
CA LEU A 173 5.85 -12.04 -8.13
C LEU A 173 6.33 -13.47 -8.39
N PRO A 174 7.41 -13.67 -9.17
CA PRO A 174 7.92 -15.02 -9.41
C PRO A 174 8.50 -15.61 -8.12
N ASN A 175 8.30 -16.91 -7.88
CA ASN A 175 8.75 -17.56 -6.65
C ASN A 175 10.25 -17.39 -6.37
N GLY A 176 11.07 -17.27 -7.42
CA GLY A 176 12.52 -17.09 -7.32
C GLY A 176 12.95 -15.87 -6.50
N ILE A 177 12.17 -14.78 -6.50
CA ILE A 177 12.54 -13.59 -5.70
C ILE A 177 12.59 -13.90 -4.20
N PHE A 178 11.76 -14.82 -3.73
CA PHE A 178 11.72 -15.22 -2.31
C PHE A 178 12.91 -16.09 -1.92
N CYS A 179 13.65 -16.60 -2.90
CA CYS A 179 14.94 -17.28 -2.72
C CYS A 179 16.14 -16.34 -2.90
N GLY A 180 15.91 -15.01 -2.98
CA GLY A 180 16.95 -14.00 -3.10
C GLY A 180 17.34 -13.66 -4.54
N GLU A 181 16.60 -14.15 -5.54
CA GLU A 181 16.84 -13.78 -6.94
C GLU A 181 16.46 -12.31 -7.20
N ILE A 182 17.24 -11.67 -8.08
CA ILE A 182 16.93 -10.36 -8.63
C ILE A 182 16.40 -10.59 -10.05
N ILE A 183 15.18 -10.14 -10.31
CA ILE A 183 14.52 -10.33 -11.60
C ILE A 183 14.45 -8.99 -12.32
N ASP A 184 15.22 -8.87 -13.40
CA ASP A 184 15.16 -7.78 -14.37
C ASP A 184 14.44 -8.27 -15.63
N ASP A 185 13.22 -7.80 -15.86
CA ASP A 185 12.40 -8.27 -16.98
C ASP A 185 11.45 -7.19 -17.53
N TRP A 186 10.95 -7.44 -18.74
CA TRP A 186 9.95 -6.64 -19.43
C TRP A 186 8.56 -7.24 -19.27
N TYR A 187 7.64 -6.45 -18.71
CA TYR A 187 6.26 -6.82 -18.50
C TYR A 187 5.36 -6.15 -19.53
N GLN A 188 4.41 -6.89 -20.08
CA GLN A 188 3.43 -6.35 -21.03
C GLN A 188 2.46 -5.40 -20.33
N LEU A 189 2.13 -4.31 -21.02
CA LEU A 189 1.17 -3.31 -20.55
C LEU A 189 -0.16 -3.49 -21.29
N SER A 190 -1.23 -3.38 -20.53
CA SER A 190 -2.62 -3.30 -21.01
C SER A 190 -3.09 -1.85 -20.98
N GLY A 191 -4.07 -1.52 -21.82
CA GLY A 191 -4.59 -0.16 -21.91
C GLY A 191 -5.68 -0.04 -22.97
N GLN A 192 -5.84 1.15 -23.54
CA GLN A 192 -6.84 1.41 -24.57
C GLN A 192 -6.56 0.65 -25.88
N GLN A 193 -5.32 0.22 -26.13
CA GLN A 193 -4.99 -0.65 -27.27
C GLN A 193 -5.35 -2.13 -27.06
N GLY A 194 -5.76 -2.50 -25.83
CA GLY A 194 -6.15 -3.85 -25.45
C GLY A 194 -5.16 -4.50 -24.48
N GLU A 195 -5.47 -5.75 -24.13
CA GLU A 195 -4.67 -6.54 -23.17
C GLU A 195 -3.29 -6.87 -23.73
N GLY A 196 -2.23 -6.52 -22.99
CA GLY A 196 -0.83 -6.75 -23.39
C GLY A 196 -0.39 -6.00 -24.65
N LYS A 197 -1.19 -5.01 -25.11
CA LYS A 197 -0.99 -4.30 -26.38
C LYS A 197 -0.58 -2.83 -26.22
N GLU A 198 -0.51 -2.33 -25.00
CA GLU A 198 -0.22 -0.91 -24.73
C GLU A 198 1.29 -0.61 -24.74
N GLY A 199 2.11 -1.66 -24.68
CA GLY A 199 3.56 -1.54 -24.67
C GLY A 199 4.20 -2.53 -23.70
N VAL A 200 5.41 -2.21 -23.27
CA VAL A 200 6.15 -2.96 -22.27
C VAL A 200 6.82 -2.04 -21.25
N ILE A 201 6.98 -2.49 -20.02
CA ILE A 201 7.70 -1.80 -18.96
C ILE A 201 8.81 -2.69 -18.40
N ASN A 202 10.02 -2.14 -18.25
CA ASN A 202 11.13 -2.82 -17.60
C ASN A 202 11.08 -2.56 -16.09
N LEU A 203 11.10 -3.64 -15.33
CA LEU A 203 11.13 -3.63 -13.87
C LEU A 203 12.26 -4.52 -13.37
N ILE A 204 13.00 -4.03 -12.38
CA ILE A 204 13.94 -4.84 -11.60
C ILE A 204 13.34 -5.06 -10.22
N THR A 205 13.08 -6.31 -9.85
CA THR A 205 12.45 -6.68 -8.59
C THR A 205 13.34 -7.58 -7.76
N SER A 206 13.38 -7.35 -6.45
CA SER A 206 14.07 -8.20 -5.50
C SER A 206 13.36 -8.18 -4.15
N PHE A 207 13.61 -9.20 -3.34
CA PHE A 207 12.96 -9.35 -2.04
C PHE A 207 13.99 -9.66 -0.95
N THR A 208 13.84 -8.98 0.19
CA THR A 208 14.65 -9.21 1.38
C THR A 208 13.72 -9.57 2.54
N PRO A 209 13.82 -10.77 3.14
CA PRO A 209 13.03 -11.10 4.32
C PRO A 209 13.36 -10.15 5.49
N VAL A 210 12.38 -9.92 6.37
CA VAL A 210 12.55 -9.17 7.63
C VAL A 210 12.63 -10.09 8.82
#